data_AF-A0A2K3N611-F1
#
_entry.id   AF-A0A2K3N611-F1
#
_cell.length_a   1.000
_cell.length_b   1.000
_cell.length_c   1.000
_cell.angle_alpha   90.00
_cell.angle_beta   90.00
_cell.angle_gamma   90.00
#
_symmetry.space_group_name_H-M   'P 1'
#
loop_
_entity.id
_entity.type
_entity.pdbx_description
1 polymer ?
#
loop_
_entity_poly.entity_id
_entity_poly.type
_entity_poly.pdbx_seq_one_letter_code
_entity_poly.pdbx_strand_id
1 'polypeptide(L)'
;MNNRSKKFAKTFQKVISLKSATKIASNNGICMLNSNLKVKEDSFTDHHTKTNGNNKNKARNKAVMEALIARLFAGVTTIKASYAELQMAQHPYNNDSIQAADQAVVDELRAISELKRRFLKKELNLSPQVTIMLAEIQEQQSIMKTYEITIKKLQGERKLVNSGGNPDSAFFLAFAEMAKRVWTLHYLAFSFQENVNIFQVKKNTRFSEVYMESVTEESVSTTSGSVESTDSNSSEFRVVFTVVPGFKIGKTVIQSQVYLSLMDSPSSS
;
A
#
# COMPACT_ATOMS: atom_id res chain seq x y z
N MET A 1 -12.51 30.97 -33.27
CA MET A 1 -12.09 30.00 -32.22
C MET A 1 -12.00 30.73 -30.88
N ASN A 2 -12.72 30.29 -29.85
CA ASN A 2 -12.59 30.90 -28.52
C ASN A 2 -11.32 30.35 -27.85
N ASN A 3 -10.40 31.23 -27.41
CA ASN A 3 -9.14 30.86 -26.77
C ASN A 3 -9.32 29.94 -25.54
N ARG A 4 -10.51 29.96 -24.92
CA ARG A 4 -10.86 29.13 -23.76
C ARG A 4 -10.92 27.62 -24.08
N SER A 5 -11.52 27.23 -25.21
CA SER A 5 -11.68 25.80 -25.58
C SER A 5 -10.33 25.14 -25.92
N LYS A 6 -9.41 25.88 -26.58
CA LYS A 6 -8.04 25.40 -26.84
C LYS A 6 -7.22 25.18 -25.56
N LYS A 7 -7.36 26.08 -24.57
CA LYS A 7 -6.68 25.95 -23.28
C LYS A 7 -7.19 24.74 -22.48
N PHE A 8 -8.49 24.47 -22.55
CA PHE A 8 -9.09 23.30 -21.92
C PHE A 8 -8.57 21.99 -22.52
N ALA A 9 -8.60 21.84 -23.85
CA ALA A 9 -8.09 20.63 -24.50
C ALA A 9 -6.63 20.34 -24.13
N LYS A 10 -5.77 21.37 -24.10
CA LYS A 10 -4.37 21.24 -23.66
C LYS A 10 -4.22 20.88 -22.18
N THR A 11 -5.10 21.39 -21.32
CA THR A 11 -5.09 21.10 -19.87
C THR A 11 -5.62 19.69 -19.59
N PHE A 12 -6.71 19.30 -20.25
CA PHE A 12 -7.29 17.97 -20.19
C PHE A 12 -6.29 16.91 -20.63
N GLN A 13 -5.62 17.12 -21.78
CA GLN A 13 -4.53 16.26 -22.26
C GLN A 13 -3.42 16.08 -21.22
N LYS A 14 -2.98 17.15 -20.55
CA LYS A 14 -1.95 17.08 -19.48
C LYS A 14 -2.42 16.36 -18.21
N VAL A 15 -3.71 16.38 -17.91
CA VAL A 15 -4.28 15.72 -16.71
C VAL A 15 -4.49 14.22 -16.97
N ILE A 16 -4.86 13.81 -18.18
CA ILE A 16 -5.06 12.40 -18.55
C ILE A 16 -3.76 11.67 -18.91
N SER A 17 -2.77 12.38 -19.48
CA SER A 17 -1.43 11.82 -19.69
C SER A 17 -0.64 11.89 -18.39
N LEU A 18 -1.05 11.02 -17.45
CA LEU A 18 -0.38 10.76 -16.20
C LEU A 18 1.02 10.21 -16.53
N LYS A 19 2.03 11.07 -16.65
CA LYS A 19 3.42 10.61 -16.58
C LYS A 19 3.55 9.85 -15.27
N SER A 20 3.89 8.57 -15.36
CA SER A 20 3.97 7.58 -14.29
C SER A 20 4.43 8.19 -12.97
N ALA A 21 3.48 8.36 -12.05
CA ALA A 21 3.77 8.68 -10.65
C ALA A 21 4.24 7.41 -9.93
N THR A 22 5.32 6.78 -10.41
CA THR A 22 5.99 5.67 -9.75
C THR A 22 6.94 6.22 -8.69
N LYS A 23 6.39 6.82 -7.63
CA LYS A 23 7.08 6.99 -6.35
C LYS A 23 6.14 7.47 -5.25
N ILE A 24 5.23 6.60 -4.83
CA ILE A 24 4.79 6.62 -3.43
C ILE A 24 5.57 5.49 -2.77
N ALA A 25 6.83 5.81 -2.45
CA ALA A 25 7.68 4.94 -1.68
C ALA A 25 7.10 4.80 -0.27
N SER A 26 7.02 3.55 0.15
CA SER A 26 6.73 3.08 1.50
C SER A 26 7.56 3.80 2.55
N ASN A 27 6.89 4.41 3.53
CA ASN A 27 7.42 4.70 4.85
C ASN A 27 6.32 5.11 5.85
N ASN A 28 5.28 4.29 5.96
CA ASN A 28 4.48 4.26 7.18
C ASN A 28 4.70 2.91 7.85
N GLY A 29 5.53 2.94 8.89
CA GLY A 29 5.77 1.80 9.78
C GLY A 29 4.47 1.37 10.44
N ILE A 30 3.81 0.38 9.84
CA ILE A 30 2.91 -0.53 10.52
C ILE A 30 3.57 -1.89 10.36
N CYS A 31 4.44 -2.22 11.32
CA CYS A 31 4.88 -3.59 11.54
C CYS A 31 3.63 -4.38 11.94
N MET A 32 2.98 -4.98 10.94
CA MET A 32 2.13 -6.15 11.16
C MET A 32 3.04 -7.22 11.78
N LEU A 33 2.87 -7.45 13.08
CA LEU A 33 3.50 -8.56 13.77
C LEU A 33 2.92 -9.85 13.16
N ASN A 34 3.65 -10.42 12.20
CA ASN A 34 3.42 -11.78 11.75
C ASN A 34 3.81 -12.73 12.88
N SER A 35 2.88 -13.04 13.78
CA SER A 35 2.97 -14.21 14.66
C SER A 35 2.59 -15.45 13.86
N ASN A 36 3.47 -15.88 12.96
CA ASN A 36 3.44 -17.24 12.42
C ASN A 36 4.72 -17.95 12.83
N LEU A 37 4.90 -18.12 14.14
CA LEU A 37 5.81 -19.15 14.64
C LEU A 37 5.10 -20.49 14.43
N LYS A 38 5.45 -21.16 13.34
CA LYS A 38 5.06 -22.55 13.09
C LYS A 38 5.70 -23.40 14.19
N VAL A 39 4.97 -23.58 15.31
CA VAL A 39 5.29 -24.59 16.29
C VAL A 39 5.00 -25.93 15.62
N LYS A 40 6.06 -26.67 15.34
CA LYS A 40 5.96 -28.04 14.86
C LYS A 40 5.52 -28.87 16.07
N GLU A 41 4.24 -29.23 16.08
CA GLU A 41 3.65 -30.16 17.03
C GLU A 41 4.22 -31.55 16.73
N ASP A 42 5.38 -31.86 17.29
CA ASP A 42 5.96 -33.19 17.18
C ASP A 42 5.21 -34.12 18.13
N SER A 43 4.36 -34.92 17.50
CA SER A 43 3.54 -36.02 18.01
C SER A 43 4.22 -36.86 19.10
N PHE A 44 3.47 -37.08 20.18
CA PHE A 44 3.73 -38.09 21.19
C PHE A 44 3.88 -39.47 20.54
N THR A 45 5.09 -40.01 20.54
CA THR A 45 5.32 -41.45 20.41
C THR A 45 5.83 -41.99 21.74
N ASP A 46 4.92 -42.67 22.42
CA ASP A 46 5.19 -43.48 23.60
C ASP A 46 6.05 -44.69 23.22
N HIS A 47 7.30 -44.69 23.65
CA HIS A 47 8.11 -45.89 23.70
C HIS A 47 8.91 -45.92 24.99
N HIS A 48 8.45 -46.76 25.92
CA HIS A 48 9.17 -47.26 27.08
C HIS A 48 10.62 -47.63 26.72
N THR A 49 11.56 -46.72 26.94
CA THR A 49 12.99 -47.01 26.91
C THR A 49 13.62 -46.48 28.20
N LYS A 50 14.10 -47.43 29.02
CA LYS A 50 14.87 -47.18 30.24
C LYS A 50 16.06 -46.27 29.92
N THR A 51 15.91 -44.97 30.15
CA THR A 51 16.92 -43.97 29.80
C THR A 51 17.79 -43.62 31.00
N ASN A 52 19.07 -43.89 30.79
CA ASN A 52 20.25 -43.51 31.56
C ASN A 52 20.12 -42.10 32.21
N GLY A 53 20.45 -41.96 33.49
CA GLY A 53 20.20 -40.75 34.30
C GLY A 53 20.80 -39.44 33.72
N ASN A 54 21.83 -39.58 32.89
CA ASN A 54 22.47 -38.45 32.20
C ASN A 54 21.53 -37.78 31.16
N ASN A 55 20.64 -38.55 30.51
CA ASN A 55 19.70 -38.02 29.52
C ASN A 55 18.54 -37.25 30.18
N LYS A 56 18.10 -37.68 31.38
CA LYS A 56 17.04 -37.00 32.15
C LYS A 56 17.48 -35.61 32.64
N ASN A 57 18.72 -35.47 33.11
CA ASN A 57 19.27 -34.18 33.52
C ASN A 57 19.39 -33.21 32.33
N LYS A 58 19.78 -33.70 31.15
CA LYS A 58 19.82 -32.92 29.92
C LYS A 58 18.42 -32.42 29.53
N ALA A 59 17.41 -33.28 29.58
CA ALA A 59 16.02 -32.92 29.29
C ALA A 59 15.47 -31.88 30.29
N ARG A 60 15.73 -32.06 31.59
CA ARG A 60 15.34 -31.08 32.63
C ARG A 60 15.98 -29.71 32.40
N ASN A 61 17.29 -29.68 32.11
CA ASN A 61 17.99 -28.42 31.84
C ASN A 61 17.46 -27.71 30.60
N LYS A 62 17.08 -28.46 29.56
CA LYS A 62 16.41 -27.92 28.37
C LYS A 62 15.07 -27.27 28.73
N ALA A 63 14.21 -27.97 29.47
CA ALA A 63 12.91 -27.43 29.90
C ALA A 63 13.04 -26.19 30.78
N VAL A 64 14.01 -26.17 31.70
CA VAL A 64 14.31 -24.98 32.53
C VAL A 64 14.75 -23.80 31.67
N MET A 65 15.55 -24.04 30.63
CA MET A 65 15.96 -22.99 29.69
C MET A 65 14.78 -22.46 28.87
N GLU A 66 13.91 -23.33 28.36
CA GLU A 66 12.68 -22.93 27.66
C GLU A 66 11.81 -22.05 28.55
N ALA A 67 11.65 -22.43 29.82
CA ALA A 67 10.90 -21.64 30.79
C ALA A 67 11.54 -20.28 31.11
N LEU A 68 12.87 -20.23 31.22
CA LEU A 68 13.63 -18.99 31.39
C LEU A 68 13.40 -18.04 30.20
N ILE A 69 13.50 -18.56 28.98
CA ILE A 69 13.31 -17.80 27.75
C ILE A 69 11.87 -17.29 27.67
N ALA A 70 10.87 -18.15 27.92
CA ALA A 70 9.46 -17.75 27.95
C ALA A 70 9.23 -16.59 28.92
N ARG A 71 9.75 -16.68 30.15
CA ARG A 71 9.60 -15.62 31.16
C ARG A 71 10.28 -14.31 30.75
N LEU A 72 11.40 -14.37 30.03
CA LEU A 72 12.09 -13.20 29.50
C LEU A 72 11.27 -12.51 28.40
N PHE A 73 10.75 -13.27 27.42
CA PHE A 73 9.92 -12.73 26.35
C PHE A 73 8.64 -12.11 26.88
N ALA A 74 7.96 -12.78 27.84
CA ALA A 74 6.80 -12.22 28.51
C ALA A 74 7.11 -10.87 29.18
N GLY A 75 8.26 -10.75 29.86
CA GLY A 75 8.70 -9.49 30.48
C GLY A 75 8.97 -8.38 29.47
N VAL A 76 9.59 -8.69 28.33
CA VAL A 76 9.78 -7.72 27.23
C VAL A 76 8.44 -7.25 26.68
N THR A 77 7.48 -8.15 26.49
CA THR A 77 6.13 -7.81 26.03
C THR A 77 5.40 -6.93 27.04
N THR A 78 5.53 -7.20 28.34
CA THR A 78 4.97 -6.35 29.41
C THR A 78 5.58 -4.95 29.40
N ILE A 79 6.91 -4.82 29.31
CA ILE A 79 7.57 -3.51 29.20
C ILE A 79 7.05 -2.73 27.99
N LYS A 80 6.91 -3.41 26.84
CA LYS A 80 6.37 -2.79 25.61
C LYS A 80 4.94 -2.29 25.81
N ALA A 81 4.10 -3.08 26.48
CA ALA A 81 2.72 -2.69 26.77
C ALA A 81 2.67 -1.49 27.74
N SER A 82 3.43 -1.52 28.84
CA SER A 82 3.50 -0.40 29.81
C SER A 82 4.05 0.87 29.18
N TYR A 83 5.01 0.78 28.26
CA TYR A 83 5.48 1.97 27.53
C TYR A 83 4.39 2.55 26.61
N ALA A 84 3.58 1.70 25.97
CA ALA A 84 2.45 2.17 25.19
C ALA A 84 1.37 2.83 26.08
N GLU A 85 1.13 2.30 27.29
CA GLU A 85 0.26 2.95 28.30
C GLU A 85 0.79 4.35 28.65
N LEU A 86 2.10 4.48 28.87
CA LEU A 86 2.75 5.76 29.16
C LEU A 86 2.57 6.77 28.02
N GLN A 87 2.72 6.33 26.76
CA GLN A 87 2.49 7.19 25.58
C GLN A 87 1.03 7.66 25.49
N MET A 88 0.06 6.81 25.83
CA MET A 88 -1.35 7.19 25.87
C MET A 88 -1.68 8.16 27.00
N ALA A 89 -1.02 8.02 28.15
CA ALA A 89 -1.22 8.91 29.28
C ALA A 89 -0.61 10.31 29.09
N GLN A 90 0.18 10.54 28.05
CA GLN A 90 0.70 11.87 27.74
C GLN A 90 -0.33 12.79 27.07
N HIS A 91 -1.34 12.24 26.39
CA HIS A 91 -2.31 13.02 25.62
C HIS A 91 -3.73 12.41 25.70
N PRO A 92 -4.64 12.99 26.52
CA PRO A 92 -4.40 14.10 27.44
C PRO A 92 -3.48 13.68 28.60
N TYR A 93 -2.70 14.63 29.13
CA TYR A 93 -1.75 14.37 30.21
C TYR A 93 -2.47 13.85 31.46
N ASN A 94 -2.06 12.69 31.95
CA ASN A 94 -2.58 12.03 33.14
C ASN A 94 -1.41 11.55 34.01
N ASN A 95 -1.17 12.24 35.13
CA ASN A 95 -0.04 11.97 36.01
C ASN A 95 -0.11 10.57 36.65
N ASP A 96 -1.28 10.19 37.18
CA ASP A 96 -1.47 8.89 37.85
C ASP A 96 -1.21 7.73 36.89
N SER A 97 -1.68 7.85 35.64
CA SER A 97 -1.48 6.83 34.61
C SER A 97 -0.03 6.76 34.14
N ILE A 98 0.66 7.91 34.03
CA ILE A 98 2.10 7.95 33.74
C ILE A 98 2.89 7.26 34.85
N GLN A 99 2.60 7.58 36.12
CA GLN A 99 3.30 7.00 37.26
C GLN A 99 3.04 5.49 37.37
N ALA A 100 1.80 5.04 37.17
CA ALA A 100 1.46 3.62 37.19
C ALA A 100 2.19 2.85 36.07
N ALA A 101 2.23 3.41 34.86
CA ALA A 101 2.94 2.81 33.73
C ALA A 101 4.46 2.77 33.94
N ASP A 102 5.05 3.85 34.46
CA ASP A 102 6.48 3.91 34.81
C ASP A 102 6.83 2.87 35.88
N GLN A 103 6.03 2.80 36.95
CA GLN A 103 6.21 1.81 38.02
C GLN A 103 6.15 0.38 37.48
N ALA A 104 5.21 0.08 36.58
CA ALA A 104 5.12 -1.24 35.95
C ALA A 104 6.38 -1.59 35.12
N VAL A 105 6.95 -0.62 34.41
CA VAL A 105 8.23 -0.80 33.69
C VAL A 105 9.37 -1.09 34.66
N VAL A 106 9.48 -0.32 35.75
CA VAL A 106 10.52 -0.47 36.77
C VAL A 106 10.42 -1.85 37.45
N ASP A 107 9.22 -2.28 37.81
CA ASP A 107 9.00 -3.57 38.47
C ASP A 107 9.33 -4.75 37.54
N GLU A 108 8.97 -4.67 36.25
CA GLU A 108 9.32 -5.73 35.30
C GLU A 108 10.84 -5.77 35.01
N LEU A 109 11.49 -4.61 34.89
CA LEU A 109 12.95 -4.53 34.77
C LEU A 109 13.67 -5.11 36.01
N ARG A 110 13.12 -4.88 37.21
CA ARG A 110 13.63 -5.49 38.45
C ARG A 110 13.47 -7.01 38.41
N ALA A 111 12.31 -7.51 38.00
CA ALA A 111 12.05 -8.95 37.88
C ALA A 111 13.00 -9.63 36.87
N ILE A 112 13.22 -9.03 35.70
CA ILE A 112 14.16 -9.53 34.69
C ILE A 112 15.60 -9.50 35.23
N SER A 113 15.97 -8.45 35.97
CA SER A 113 17.31 -8.34 36.58
C SER A 113 17.56 -9.44 37.60
N GLU A 114 16.56 -9.77 38.42
CA GLU A 114 16.64 -10.92 39.33
C GLU A 114 16.75 -12.25 38.60
N LEU A 115 15.97 -12.43 37.53
CA LEU A 115 16.02 -13.63 36.70
C LEU A 115 17.42 -13.84 36.10
N LYS A 116 18.02 -12.77 35.55
CA LYS A 116 19.40 -12.74 35.07
C LYS A 116 20.40 -13.11 36.19
N ARG A 117 20.23 -12.54 37.38
CA ARG A 117 21.11 -12.83 38.53
C ARG A 117 21.06 -14.31 38.91
N ARG A 118 19.86 -14.91 39.00
CA ARG A 118 19.68 -16.33 39.33
C ARG A 118 20.29 -17.24 38.27
N PHE A 119 20.12 -16.88 36.99
CA PHE A 119 20.76 -17.58 35.87
C PHE A 119 22.29 -17.59 36.00
N LEU A 120 22.91 -16.43 36.23
CA LEU A 120 24.37 -16.32 36.35
C LEU A 120 24.93 -17.08 37.56
N LYS A 121 24.20 -17.11 38.67
CA LYS A 121 24.56 -17.92 39.86
C LYS A 121 24.31 -19.41 39.70
N LYS A 122 23.72 -19.86 38.58
CA LYS A 122 23.26 -21.26 38.36
C LYS A 122 22.23 -21.73 39.40
N GLU A 123 21.47 -20.80 39.98
CA GLU A 123 20.44 -21.05 41.01
C GLU A 123 19.03 -20.93 40.38
N LEU A 124 18.75 -21.73 39.35
CA LEU A 124 17.45 -21.73 38.65
C LEU A 124 16.52 -22.78 39.23
N ASN A 125 15.81 -22.40 40.30
CA ASN A 125 14.69 -23.17 40.84
C ASN A 125 13.39 -22.75 40.14
N LEU A 126 13.29 -23.05 38.84
CA LEU A 126 12.07 -22.85 38.05
C LEU A 126 11.31 -24.17 37.97
N SER A 127 9.97 -24.10 38.06
CA SER A 127 9.09 -25.20 37.66
C SER A 127 8.73 -24.97 36.18
N PRO A 128 9.34 -25.71 35.22
CA PRO A 128 9.26 -25.35 33.82
C PRO A 128 7.82 -25.21 33.31
N GLN A 129 6.96 -26.17 33.64
CA GLN A 129 5.57 -26.19 33.20
C GLN A 129 4.79 -24.99 33.73
N VAL A 130 4.94 -24.69 35.02
CA VAL A 130 4.23 -23.57 35.65
C VAL A 130 4.75 -22.24 35.12
N THR A 131 6.07 -22.09 34.99
CA THR A 131 6.69 -20.85 34.50
C THR A 131 6.32 -20.57 33.04
N ILE A 132 6.29 -21.58 32.17
CA ILE A 132 5.87 -21.43 30.77
C ILE A 132 4.42 -20.95 30.71
N MET A 133 3.51 -21.61 31.44
CA MET A 133 2.09 -21.24 31.46
C MET A 133 1.89 -19.81 32.00
N LEU A 134 2.58 -19.42 33.07
CA LEU A 134 2.51 -18.06 33.60
C LEU A 134 3.07 -17.02 32.62
N ALA A 135 4.16 -17.34 31.91
CA ALA A 135 4.73 -16.46 30.90
C ALA A 135 3.76 -16.26 29.72
N GLU A 136 3.09 -17.32 29.26
CA GLU A 136 2.09 -17.24 28.21
C GLU A 136 0.88 -16.39 28.63
N ILE A 137 0.38 -16.58 29.85
CA ILE A 137 -0.69 -15.74 30.41
C ILE A 137 -0.27 -14.27 30.44
N GLN A 138 0.94 -13.98 30.93
CA GLN A 138 1.49 -12.62 30.98
C GLN A 138 1.64 -12.01 29.58
N GLU A 139 2.08 -12.80 28.59
CA GLU A 139 2.19 -12.37 27.20
C GLU A 139 0.81 -12.03 26.63
N GLN A 140 -0.18 -12.92 26.78
CA GLN A 140 -1.55 -12.68 26.31
C GLN A 140 -2.18 -11.44 26.94
N GLN A 141 -1.97 -11.23 28.25
CA GLN A 141 -2.43 -10.02 28.94
C GLN A 141 -1.75 -8.75 28.40
N SER A 142 -0.44 -8.81 28.13
CA SER A 142 0.31 -7.68 27.57
C SER A 142 -0.13 -7.36 26.13
N ILE A 143 -0.46 -8.39 25.35
CA ILE A 143 -1.04 -8.25 24.01
C ILE A 143 -2.43 -7.60 24.10
N MET A 144 -3.29 -8.05 25.02
CA MET A 144 -4.62 -7.49 25.24
C MET A 144 -4.58 -5.99 25.54
N LYS A 145 -3.68 -5.57 26.44
CA LYS A 145 -3.43 -4.14 26.73
C LYS A 145 -3.05 -3.33 25.48
N THR A 146 -2.18 -3.89 24.63
CA THR A 146 -1.77 -3.25 23.37
C THR A 146 -2.95 -3.08 22.41
N TYR A 147 -3.85 -4.07 22.34
CA TYR A 147 -5.07 -3.96 21.55
C TYR A 147 -6.02 -2.91 22.09
N GLU A 148 -6.22 -2.84 23.41
CA GLU A 148 -7.05 -1.80 24.02
C GLU A 148 -6.56 -0.39 23.67
N ILE A 149 -5.24 -0.18 23.74
CA ILE A 149 -4.60 1.09 23.35
C ILE A 149 -4.88 1.41 21.87
N THR A 150 -4.67 0.43 20.99
CA THR A 150 -4.90 0.59 19.55
C THR A 150 -6.36 0.93 19.25
N ILE A 151 -7.30 0.26 19.92
CA ILE A 151 -8.73 0.51 19.80
C ILE A 151 -9.07 1.92 20.27
N LYS A 152 -8.57 2.36 21.44
CA LYS A 152 -8.79 3.72 21.95
C LYS A 152 -8.28 4.78 20.97
N LYS A 153 -7.09 4.58 20.39
CA LYS A 153 -6.53 5.48 19.37
C LYS A 153 -7.42 5.58 18.14
N LEU A 154 -7.82 4.43 17.56
CA LEU A 154 -8.69 4.39 16.38
C LEU A 154 -10.08 4.98 16.65
N GLN A 155 -10.63 4.78 17.85
CA GLN A 155 -11.87 5.42 18.28
C GLN A 155 -11.73 6.93 18.37
N GLY A 156 -10.59 7.44 18.86
CA GLY A 156 -10.26 8.86 18.87
C GLY A 156 -10.22 9.45 17.46
N GLU A 157 -9.50 8.81 16.54
CA GLU A 157 -9.44 9.22 15.13
C GLU A 157 -10.82 9.20 14.46
N ARG A 158 -11.64 8.17 14.72
CA ARG A 158 -13.02 8.11 14.21
C ARG A 158 -13.88 9.25 14.74
N LYS A 159 -13.80 9.58 16.03
CA LYS A 159 -14.55 10.70 16.63
C LYS A 159 -14.15 12.03 16.00
N LEU A 160 -12.85 12.25 15.79
CA LEU A 160 -12.32 13.44 15.12
C LEU A 160 -12.93 13.62 13.72
N VAL A 161 -12.93 12.56 12.90
CA VAL A 161 -13.53 12.60 11.55
C VAL A 161 -15.03 12.86 11.62
N ASN A 162 -15.75 12.19 12.53
CA ASN A 162 -17.19 12.37 12.68
C ASN A 162 -17.60 13.78 13.15
N SER A 163 -16.73 14.47 13.90
CA SER A 163 -16.94 15.86 14.29
C SER A 163 -16.54 16.87 13.20
N GLY A 164 -16.20 16.41 11.99
CA GLY A 164 -15.72 17.25 10.89
C GLY A 164 -14.26 17.69 11.00
N GLY A 165 -13.51 17.10 11.93
CA GLY A 165 -12.07 17.30 12.05
C GLY A 165 -11.29 16.48 11.03
N ASN A 166 -10.09 16.94 10.70
CA ASN A 166 -9.23 16.32 9.70
C ASN A 166 -8.07 15.57 10.37
N PRO A 167 -7.86 14.27 10.07
CA PRO A 167 -6.70 13.55 10.56
C PRO A 167 -5.40 14.20 10.09
N ASP A 168 -4.49 14.47 11.03
CA ASP A 168 -3.14 14.94 10.70
C ASP A 168 -2.28 13.76 10.25
N SER A 169 -2.51 13.31 9.02
CA SER A 169 -1.75 12.23 8.41
C SER A 169 -1.38 12.57 6.97
N ALA A 170 -0.16 12.22 6.57
CA ALA A 170 0.31 12.39 5.21
C ALA A 170 -0.61 11.71 4.17
N PHE A 171 -1.18 10.56 4.54
CA PHE A 171 -2.18 9.86 3.73
C PHE A 171 -3.44 10.71 3.52
N PHE A 172 -4.00 11.27 4.59
CA PHE A 172 -5.19 12.12 4.51
C PHE A 172 -4.93 13.37 3.67
N LEU A 173 -3.77 14.03 3.86
CA LEU A 173 -3.38 15.19 3.06
C LEU A 173 -3.26 14.86 1.56
N ALA A 174 -2.59 13.74 1.23
CA ALA A 174 -2.47 13.29 -0.15
C ALA A 174 -3.85 12.96 -0.76
N PHE A 175 -4.71 12.30 0.00
CA PHE A 175 -6.09 11.99 -0.41
C PHE A 175 -6.91 13.27 -0.64
N ALA A 176 -6.85 14.23 0.29
CA ALA A 176 -7.58 15.49 0.19
C ALA A 176 -7.12 16.32 -1.03
N GLU A 177 -5.82 16.37 -1.29
CA GLU A 177 -5.26 17.05 -2.47
C GLU A 177 -5.71 16.37 -3.78
N MET A 178 -5.74 15.03 -3.82
CA MET A 178 -6.27 14.28 -4.95
C MET A 178 -7.77 14.58 -5.17
N ALA A 179 -8.58 14.50 -4.11
CA ALA A 179 -10.01 14.75 -4.18
C ALA A 179 -10.32 16.18 -4.66
N LYS A 180 -9.54 17.18 -4.19
CA LYS A 180 -9.64 18.56 -4.65
C LYS A 180 -9.34 18.70 -6.15
N ARG A 181 -8.32 18.02 -6.67
CA ARG A 181 -7.99 18.04 -8.11
C ARG A 181 -9.10 17.42 -8.94
N VAL A 182 -9.64 16.28 -8.51
CA VAL A 182 -10.76 15.60 -9.17
C VAL A 182 -12.02 16.47 -9.14
N TRP A 183 -12.35 17.06 -7.99
CA TRP A 183 -13.47 17.99 -7.86
C TRP A 183 -13.33 19.20 -8.77
N THR A 184 -12.14 19.81 -8.79
CA THR A 184 -11.85 20.96 -9.67
C THR A 184 -11.98 20.58 -11.14
N LEU A 185 -11.51 19.40 -11.53
CA LEU A 185 -11.65 18.88 -12.90
C LEU A 185 -13.12 18.66 -13.26
N HIS A 186 -13.91 18.09 -12.33
CA HIS A 186 -15.34 17.89 -12.51
C HIS A 186 -16.05 19.24 -12.68
N TYR A 187 -15.82 20.19 -11.78
CA TYR A 187 -16.40 21.53 -11.87
C TYR A 187 -16.00 22.26 -13.17
N LEU A 188 -14.73 22.12 -13.58
CA LEU A 188 -14.25 22.65 -14.85
C LEU A 188 -14.99 22.02 -16.03
N ALA A 189 -15.15 20.70 -16.07
CA ALA A 189 -15.90 20.01 -17.12
C ALA A 189 -17.36 20.51 -17.19
N PHE A 190 -18.02 20.71 -16.05
CA PHE A 190 -19.39 21.24 -15.99
C PHE A 190 -19.50 22.72 -16.36
N SER A 191 -18.44 23.51 -16.16
CA SER A 191 -18.41 24.93 -16.57
C SER A 191 -18.41 25.11 -18.09
N PHE A 192 -18.00 24.08 -18.83
CA PHE A 192 -18.14 24.06 -20.28
C PHE A 192 -19.52 23.49 -20.62
N GLN A 193 -20.44 24.34 -21.09
CA GLN A 193 -21.72 23.95 -21.69
C GLN A 193 -21.55 23.12 -22.99
N GLU A 194 -20.36 22.61 -23.28
CA GLU A 194 -20.03 21.93 -24.52
C GLU A 194 -20.18 20.42 -24.31
N ASN A 195 -21.11 19.81 -25.06
CA ASN A 195 -21.27 18.35 -25.08
C ASN A 195 -19.95 17.69 -25.49
N VAL A 196 -19.42 16.83 -24.62
CA VAL A 196 -18.25 16.01 -24.91
C VAL A 196 -18.73 14.72 -25.56
N ASN A 197 -18.41 14.54 -26.84
CA ASN A 197 -18.71 13.32 -27.58
C ASN A 197 -17.42 12.56 -27.84
N ILE A 198 -17.38 11.29 -27.44
CA ILE A 198 -16.29 10.40 -27.80
C ILE A 198 -16.56 9.80 -29.19
N PHE A 199 -15.52 9.67 -30.01
CA PHE A 199 -15.62 8.98 -31.29
C PHE A 199 -14.47 8.01 -31.47
N GLN A 200 -14.76 6.86 -32.07
CA GLN A 200 -13.77 5.85 -32.41
C GLN A 200 -13.73 5.69 -33.92
N VAL A 201 -12.53 5.57 -34.50
CA VAL A 201 -12.37 5.42 -35.94
C VAL A 201 -12.48 3.95 -36.32
N LYS A 202 -13.34 3.65 -37.30
CA LYS A 202 -13.57 2.29 -37.78
C LYS A 202 -12.36 1.77 -38.57
N LYS A 203 -12.12 0.47 -38.52
CA LYS A 203 -11.15 -0.22 -39.39
C LYS A 203 -11.46 0.05 -40.87
N ASN A 204 -10.41 0.12 -41.68
CA ASN A 204 -10.40 0.39 -43.11
C ASN A 204 -10.87 1.81 -43.51
N THR A 205 -10.98 2.73 -42.55
CA THR A 205 -11.27 4.15 -42.82
C THR A 205 -10.03 4.84 -43.39
N ARG A 206 -10.22 5.72 -44.37
CA ARG A 206 -9.13 6.56 -44.91
C ARG A 206 -8.56 7.46 -43.80
N PHE A 207 -7.24 7.62 -43.77
CA PHE A 207 -6.61 8.51 -42.81
C PHE A 207 -7.05 9.96 -43.03
N SER A 208 -7.38 10.66 -41.95
CA SER A 208 -7.71 12.08 -41.96
C SER A 208 -6.93 12.80 -40.89
N GLU A 209 -5.93 13.55 -41.29
CA GLU A 209 -5.09 14.36 -40.39
C GLU A 209 -5.91 15.38 -39.60
N VAL A 210 -7.14 15.71 -40.01
CA VAL A 210 -7.99 16.64 -39.25
C VAL A 210 -8.57 16.00 -37.97
N TYR A 211 -8.84 14.69 -37.98
CA TYR A 211 -9.52 13.98 -36.88
C TYR A 211 -8.69 12.83 -36.30
N MET A 212 -7.53 12.53 -36.88
CA MET A 212 -6.71 11.37 -36.57
C MET A 212 -5.23 11.75 -36.44
N GLU A 213 -4.52 11.06 -35.56
CA GLU A 213 -3.08 11.16 -35.35
C GLU A 213 -2.48 9.75 -35.49
N SER A 214 -1.40 9.60 -36.26
CA SER A 214 -0.74 8.30 -36.42
C SER A 214 0.19 8.01 -35.23
N VAL A 215 0.17 6.79 -34.72
CA VAL A 215 1.05 6.35 -33.62
C VAL A 215 2.42 5.85 -34.13
N THR A 216 2.57 5.69 -35.45
CA THR A 216 3.84 5.27 -36.06
C THR A 216 4.63 6.50 -36.53
N GLU A 217 5.89 6.64 -36.11
CA GLU A 217 6.72 7.84 -36.34
C GLU A 217 7.49 7.90 -37.69
N GLU A 218 7.21 7.04 -38.67
CA GLU A 218 7.94 7.08 -39.96
C GLU A 218 7.08 7.49 -41.16
N SER A 219 7.43 8.69 -41.68
CA SER A 219 7.16 9.25 -43.01
C SER A 219 5.72 9.34 -43.50
N VAL A 220 4.99 10.36 -43.03
CA VAL A 220 3.98 11.06 -43.86
C VAL A 220 4.51 12.45 -44.20
N SER A 221 5.73 12.52 -44.74
CA SER A 221 6.27 13.77 -45.30
C SER A 221 6.03 13.78 -46.81
N THR A 222 5.03 14.57 -47.21
CA THR A 222 4.94 15.31 -48.47
C THR A 222 5.37 14.61 -49.77
N THR A 223 4.42 14.13 -50.56
CA THR A 223 4.52 14.22 -52.03
C THR A 223 3.68 15.40 -52.50
N SER A 224 4.11 16.60 -52.14
CA SER A 224 3.72 17.83 -52.82
C SER A 224 4.93 18.33 -53.60
N GLY A 225 5.04 17.90 -54.87
CA GLY A 225 5.84 18.59 -55.88
C GLY A 225 6.97 17.79 -56.54
N SER A 226 6.67 17.11 -57.67
CA SER A 226 7.44 17.19 -58.92
C SER A 226 6.92 16.17 -59.98
N VAL A 227 6.38 16.73 -61.06
CA VAL A 227 6.38 16.30 -62.49
C VAL A 227 6.11 14.83 -62.88
N GLU A 228 5.03 14.69 -63.66
CA GLU A 228 4.72 13.73 -64.74
C GLU A 228 5.42 12.37 -64.79
N SER A 229 4.65 11.29 -64.56
CA SER A 229 4.68 10.07 -65.39
C SER A 229 3.49 9.16 -65.08
N THR A 230 2.93 8.60 -66.15
CA THR A 230 1.83 7.66 -66.27
C THR A 230 1.98 6.40 -65.37
N ASP A 231 0.86 5.88 -64.88
CA ASP A 231 0.65 4.58 -64.19
C ASP A 231 1.37 4.34 -62.85
N SER A 232 0.68 4.50 -61.71
CA SER A 232 1.06 3.90 -60.41
C SER A 232 -0.07 3.99 -59.38
N ASN A 233 -0.46 2.84 -58.80
CA ASN A 233 -1.45 2.71 -57.75
C ASN A 233 -1.15 3.63 -56.56
N SER A 234 -2.03 4.60 -56.27
CA SER A 234 -1.90 5.46 -55.09
C SER A 234 -2.06 4.59 -53.83
N SER A 235 -0.94 4.22 -53.22
CA SER A 235 -0.89 3.41 -52.02
C SER A 235 -1.56 4.16 -50.87
N GLU A 236 -2.79 3.77 -50.55
CA GLU A 236 -3.67 4.52 -49.66
C GLU A 236 -3.54 4.02 -48.22
N PHE A 237 -3.14 4.90 -47.30
CA PHE A 237 -3.09 4.56 -45.89
C PHE A 237 -4.49 4.47 -45.29
N ARG A 238 -4.78 3.32 -44.67
CA ARG A 238 -6.04 3.05 -43.99
C ARG A 238 -5.84 2.65 -42.54
N VAL A 239 -6.81 3.04 -41.72
CA VAL A 239 -6.82 2.75 -40.30
C VAL A 239 -7.01 1.25 -40.08
N VAL A 240 -6.08 0.61 -39.38
CA VAL A 240 -6.19 -0.80 -38.98
C VAL A 240 -7.06 -0.88 -37.72
N PHE A 241 -6.74 -0.07 -36.71
CA PHE A 241 -7.53 0.05 -35.48
C PHE A 241 -7.26 1.39 -34.77
N THR A 242 -8.18 1.75 -33.86
CA THR A 242 -8.01 2.90 -32.97
C THR A 242 -7.20 2.48 -31.74
N VAL A 243 -6.12 3.20 -31.46
CA VAL A 243 -5.30 3.05 -30.25
C VAL A 243 -5.90 3.84 -29.10
N VAL A 244 -6.25 5.12 -29.37
CA VAL A 244 -6.92 6.01 -28.41
C VAL A 244 -8.11 6.68 -29.09
N PRO A 245 -9.31 6.63 -28.49
CA PRO A 245 -10.49 7.30 -29.05
C PRO A 245 -10.28 8.81 -29.13
N GLY A 246 -10.90 9.43 -30.14
CA GLY A 246 -10.93 10.88 -30.29
C GLY A 246 -12.06 11.49 -29.46
N PHE A 247 -11.94 12.79 -29.18
CA PHE A 247 -12.93 13.53 -28.40
C PHE A 247 -13.35 14.80 -29.14
N LYS A 248 -14.65 15.03 -29.24
CA LYS A 248 -15.22 16.28 -29.74
C LYS A 248 -15.81 17.05 -28.56
N ILE A 249 -15.26 18.22 -28.29
CA ILE A 249 -15.67 19.12 -27.21
C ILE A 249 -16.14 20.40 -27.90
N GLY A 250 -17.46 20.54 -28.05
CA GLY A 250 -18.06 21.64 -28.81
C GLY A 250 -17.61 21.65 -30.28
N LYS A 251 -16.84 22.67 -30.67
CA LYS A 251 -16.24 22.82 -32.02
C LYS A 251 -14.79 22.29 -32.10
N THR A 252 -14.21 21.90 -30.97
CA THR A 252 -12.82 21.43 -30.89
C THR A 252 -12.79 19.92 -31.04
N VAL A 253 -11.86 19.44 -31.87
CA VAL A 253 -11.58 18.00 -32.04
C VAL A 253 -10.21 17.72 -31.45
N ILE A 254 -10.17 16.77 -30.53
CA ILE A 254 -8.96 16.07 -30.11
C ILE A 254 -8.88 14.82 -30.98
N GLN A 255 -7.81 14.71 -31.77
CA GLN A 255 -7.64 13.64 -32.75
C GLN A 255 -7.62 12.27 -32.07
N SER A 256 -8.17 11.27 -32.75
CA SER A 256 -8.06 9.87 -32.35
C SER A 256 -6.69 9.34 -32.76
N GLN A 257 -5.98 8.68 -31.85
CA GLN A 257 -4.74 8.01 -32.20
C GLN A 257 -5.04 6.68 -32.88
N VAL A 258 -4.56 6.51 -34.10
CA VAL A 258 -4.86 5.37 -34.96
C VAL A 258 -3.59 4.71 -35.46
N TYR A 259 -3.66 3.39 -35.65
CA TYR A 259 -2.62 2.65 -36.34
C TYR A 259 -2.96 2.54 -37.82
N LEU A 260 -2.01 2.85 -38.69
CA LEU A 260 -2.19 2.89 -40.15
C LEU A 260 -1.46 1.74 -40.84
N SER A 261 -1.99 1.31 -41.98
CA SER A 261 -1.31 0.40 -42.92
C SER A 261 -1.54 0.87 -44.35
N LEU A 262 -0.55 0.62 -45.20
CA LEU A 262 -0.67 0.79 -46.64
C LEU A 262 -1.63 -0.26 -47.20
N MET A 263 -2.53 0.13 -48.11
CA MET A 263 -3.32 -0.80 -48.91
C MET A 263 -2.75 -0.88 -50.33
N ASP A 264 -2.36 -2.08 -50.72
CA ASP A 264 -2.07 -2.41 -52.11
C ASP A 264 -3.39 -2.63 -52.84
N SER A 265 -3.57 -1.97 -53.99
CA SER A 265 -4.78 -2.11 -54.81
C SER A 265 -4.95 -3.57 -55.26
N PRO A 266 -6.18 -4.13 -55.26
CA PRO A 266 -6.39 -5.47 -55.79
C PRO A 266 -6.12 -5.47 -57.30
N SER A 267 -5.16 -6.30 -57.74
CA SER A 267 -4.98 -6.65 -59.15
C SER A 267 -6.27 -7.32 -59.63
N SER A 268 -6.99 -6.67 -60.55
CA SER A 268 -8.15 -7.25 -61.21
C SER A 268 -7.73 -8.46 -62.05
N SER A 269 -8.24 -9.64 -61.69
CA SER A 269 -8.23 -10.85 -62.52
C SER A 269 -9.59 -11.04 -63.18
#